data_AF-A0A1J3JIV7-F1
#
_entry.id   AF-A0A1J3JIV7-F1
#
_cell.length_a   1.000
_cell.length_b   1.000
_cell.length_c   1.000
_cell.angle_alpha   90.00
_cell.angle_beta   90.00
_cell.angle_gamma   90.00
#
_symmetry.space_group_name_H-M   'P 1'
#
loop_
_entity.id
_entity.type
_entity.pdbx_description
1 polymer ?
#
loop_
_entity_poly.entity_id
_entity_poly.type
_entity_poly.pdbx_seq_one_letter_code
_entity_poly.pdbx_strand_id
1 'polypeptide(L)'
;YDSGEKKRIPAWCDRVIYRDNQSSQFSECSLQCPVVSSTVMYEACMDVTESDHKPVRCKIHANIAHTDKSVRRQEMGKIVKSNEKLRSMFEELKLVPETSVSTNSILLQSQDTFIFTITNKSNSSRAIFNILCKGQTIGRDDGEDPENHSRGTFGLPRWLEVSPGAGMIKADASVQVKVHHEDSNSSEESFDVPQQNVLCEATCDKEVTLIINIQGSCSTRTTSHSIKVRHCFSAAKSLSLAYSKPTNQKQEGSTRYQPETYRGGSTRRG
;
A
#
# COMPACT_ATOMS: atom_id res chain seq x y z
N TYR A 1 -36.24 8.41 13.84
CA TYR A 1 -37.51 7.72 13.56
C TYR A 1 -38.63 8.72 13.77
N ASP A 2 -39.54 8.85 12.80
CA ASP A 2 -40.69 9.76 12.85
C ASP A 2 -41.56 9.46 14.09
N SER A 3 -41.91 10.51 14.85
CA SER A 3 -42.68 10.44 16.10
C SER A 3 -44.20 10.60 15.88
N GLY A 4 -44.67 10.55 14.63
CA GLY A 4 -46.09 10.50 14.31
C GLY A 4 -46.80 9.22 14.79
N GLU A 5 -48.10 9.34 15.08
CA GLU A 5 -48.99 8.25 15.56
C GLU A 5 -49.05 7.06 14.58
N LYS A 6 -48.89 7.32 13.29
CA LYS A 6 -48.71 6.28 12.27
C LYS A 6 -47.21 5.97 12.13
N LYS A 7 -46.78 4.85 12.72
CA LYS A 7 -45.45 4.26 12.44
C LYS A 7 -45.43 3.79 10.98
N ARG A 8 -44.85 4.59 10.08
CA ARG A 8 -44.73 4.27 8.65
C ARG A 8 -43.45 3.51 8.40
N ILE A 9 -43.52 2.47 7.56
CA ILE A 9 -42.31 1.88 6.97
C ILE A 9 -41.81 2.90 5.93
N PRO A 10 -40.54 3.32 5.96
CA PRO A 10 -40.01 4.26 4.98
C PRO A 10 -40.11 3.67 3.57
N ALA A 11 -40.84 4.32 2.67
CA ALA A 11 -40.89 3.97 1.26
C ALA A 11 -39.60 4.45 0.57
N TRP A 12 -38.88 3.53 -0.07
CA TRP A 12 -37.70 3.85 -0.87
C TRP A 12 -38.13 3.89 -2.33
N CYS A 13 -38.07 5.07 -2.95
CA CYS A 13 -38.28 5.21 -4.39
C CYS A 13 -36.92 5.08 -5.09
N ASP A 14 -36.63 3.91 -5.65
CA ASP A 14 -35.46 3.76 -6.52
C ASP A 14 -35.63 4.64 -7.76
N ARG A 15 -34.66 5.52 -8.01
CA ARG A 15 -34.61 6.35 -9.23
C ARG A 15 -33.47 5.86 -10.09
N VAL A 16 -33.79 5.35 -11.28
CA VAL A 16 -32.79 5.05 -12.31
C VAL A 16 -32.68 6.25 -13.22
N ILE A 17 -31.56 6.96 -13.13
CA ILE A 17 -31.24 8.11 -13.99
C ILE A 17 -30.17 7.64 -14.98
N TYR A 18 -30.46 7.73 -16.27
CA TYR A 18 -29.47 7.51 -17.33
C TYR A 18 -29.44 8.72 -18.25
N ARG A 19 -28.30 8.89 -18.93
CA ARG A 19 -28.10 9.96 -19.91
C ARG A 19 -28.12 9.33 -21.29
N ASP A 20 -29.22 9.50 -22.02
CA ASP A 20 -29.16 9.35 -23.47
C ASP A 20 -28.59 10.63 -24.10
N ASN A 21 -28.44 10.63 -25.41
CA ASN A 21 -27.99 11.80 -26.18
C ASN A 21 -29.13 12.39 -27.01
N GLN A 22 -30.37 11.98 -26.77
CA GLN A 22 -31.49 12.39 -27.60
C GLN A 22 -31.90 13.79 -27.18
N SER A 23 -31.87 14.73 -28.13
CA SER A 23 -32.35 16.09 -27.89
C SER A 23 -33.88 16.20 -27.91
N SER A 24 -34.59 15.19 -28.44
CA SER A 24 -36.06 15.13 -28.49
C SER A 24 -36.57 13.69 -28.63
N GLN A 25 -37.86 13.46 -28.34
CA GLN A 25 -38.53 12.14 -28.33
C GLN A 25 -38.57 11.41 -29.69
N PHE A 26 -38.24 12.07 -30.80
CA PHE A 26 -38.34 11.53 -32.16
C PHE A 26 -37.01 11.45 -32.91
N SER A 27 -35.88 11.72 -32.24
CA SER A 27 -34.56 11.71 -32.87
C SER A 27 -33.92 10.32 -32.87
N GLU A 28 -33.31 9.91 -33.99
CA GLU A 28 -32.56 8.64 -34.06
C GLU A 28 -31.32 8.64 -33.15
N CYS A 29 -31.12 7.51 -32.49
CA CYS A 29 -30.05 7.28 -31.52
C CYS A 29 -28.83 6.64 -32.24
N SER A 30 -27.61 7.14 -32.01
CA SER A 30 -26.35 6.62 -32.61
C SER A 30 -25.37 6.12 -31.53
N LEU A 31 -24.13 5.70 -31.84
CA LEU A 31 -23.12 5.48 -30.77
C LEU A 31 -22.77 6.75 -29.97
N GLN A 32 -23.33 7.91 -30.33
CA GLN A 32 -23.42 9.08 -29.46
C GLN A 32 -24.40 8.86 -28.27
N CYS A 33 -25.23 7.83 -28.29
CA CYS A 33 -26.37 7.50 -27.41
C CYS A 33 -26.02 6.25 -26.57
N PRO A 34 -25.46 6.40 -25.37
CA PRO A 34 -24.84 5.28 -24.67
C PRO A 34 -25.83 4.29 -24.05
N VAL A 35 -27.11 4.65 -23.95
CA VAL A 35 -28.16 3.82 -23.37
C VAL A 35 -29.46 4.01 -24.15
N VAL A 36 -29.96 2.96 -24.79
CA VAL A 36 -31.35 2.88 -25.29
C VAL A 36 -32.15 2.07 -24.30
N SER A 37 -33.24 2.61 -23.77
CA SER A 37 -34.07 1.93 -22.78
C SER A 37 -35.54 1.90 -23.19
N SER A 38 -36.21 0.78 -22.94
CA SER A 38 -37.66 0.64 -23.07
C SER A 38 -38.22 -0.06 -21.84
N THR A 39 -39.41 0.36 -21.41
CA THR A 39 -40.13 -0.31 -20.32
C THR A 39 -40.86 -1.51 -20.91
N VAL A 40 -40.49 -2.71 -20.45
CA VAL A 40 -41.09 -3.98 -20.87
C VAL A 40 -42.30 -4.31 -20.00
N MET A 41 -42.28 -3.91 -18.73
CA MET A 41 -43.34 -4.21 -17.78
C MET A 41 -43.37 -3.15 -16.69
N TYR A 42 -44.56 -2.74 -16.30
CA TYR A 42 -44.80 -1.88 -15.14
C TYR A 42 -46.12 -2.30 -14.50
N GLU A 43 -46.06 -3.03 -13.40
CA GLU A 43 -47.24 -3.59 -12.73
C GLU A 43 -47.28 -3.21 -11.24
N ALA A 44 -48.48 -3.09 -10.69
CA ALA A 44 -48.69 -2.92 -9.26
C ALA A 44 -48.76 -4.29 -8.59
N CYS A 45 -47.96 -4.48 -7.54
CA CYS A 45 -47.99 -5.67 -6.69
C CYS A 45 -49.14 -5.52 -5.68
N MET A 46 -50.36 -5.84 -6.12
CA MET A 46 -51.59 -5.65 -5.33
C MET A 46 -51.67 -6.56 -4.10
N ASP A 47 -50.94 -7.68 -4.11
CA ASP A 47 -50.89 -8.67 -3.03
C ASP A 47 -50.15 -8.17 -1.77
N VAL A 48 -49.48 -7.02 -1.85
CA VAL A 48 -48.83 -6.39 -0.70
C VAL A 48 -49.80 -5.43 0.00
N THR A 49 -50.22 -5.83 1.19
CA THR A 49 -51.21 -5.10 2.02
C THR A 49 -50.58 -4.26 3.12
N GLU A 50 -49.37 -4.60 3.57
CA GLU A 50 -48.68 -4.01 4.73
C GLU A 50 -47.88 -2.72 4.41
N SER A 51 -48.13 -2.09 3.26
CA SER A 51 -47.44 -0.87 2.80
C SER A 51 -48.47 0.19 2.39
N ASP A 52 -48.25 1.43 2.83
CA ASP A 52 -49.10 2.60 2.50
C ASP A 52 -48.92 3.06 1.05
N HIS A 53 -47.78 2.75 0.44
CA HIS A 53 -47.56 2.80 -1.00
C HIS A 53 -47.69 1.41 -1.63
N LYS A 54 -48.43 1.30 -2.74
CA LYS A 54 -48.49 0.04 -3.50
C LYS A 54 -47.15 -0.21 -4.21
N PRO A 55 -46.43 -1.30 -3.88
CA PRO A 55 -45.18 -1.58 -4.55
C PRO A 55 -45.44 -1.85 -6.03
N VAL A 56 -44.49 -1.44 -6.87
CA VAL A 56 -44.54 -1.65 -8.31
C VAL A 56 -43.39 -2.56 -8.73
N ARG A 57 -43.64 -3.44 -9.70
CA ARG A 57 -42.60 -4.17 -10.39
C ARG A 57 -42.40 -3.54 -11.77
N CYS A 58 -41.19 -3.05 -12.00
CA CYS A 58 -40.78 -2.51 -13.29
C CYS A 58 -39.72 -3.42 -13.91
N LYS A 59 -39.91 -3.81 -15.18
CA LYS A 59 -38.89 -4.46 -15.99
C LYS A 59 -38.52 -3.53 -17.13
N ILE A 60 -37.26 -3.18 -17.17
CA ILE A 60 -36.71 -2.29 -18.18
C ILE A 60 -35.74 -3.10 -19.04
N HIS A 61 -35.88 -3.01 -20.35
CA HIS A 61 -34.88 -3.48 -21.29
C HIS A 61 -33.98 -2.30 -21.64
N ALA A 62 -32.66 -2.47 -21.47
CA ALA A 62 -31.70 -1.43 -21.77
C ALA A 62 -30.54 -1.99 -22.58
N ASN A 63 -30.25 -1.37 -23.72
CA ASN A 63 -29.05 -1.60 -24.51
C ASN A 63 -28.00 -0.58 -24.08
N ILE A 64 -26.92 -1.04 -23.44
CA ILE A 64 -25.84 -0.19 -22.97
C ILE A 64 -24.65 -0.36 -23.91
N ALA A 65 -24.20 0.74 -24.50
CA ALA A 65 -22.99 0.73 -25.31
C ALA A 65 -21.80 0.32 -24.45
N HIS A 66 -21.12 -0.77 -24.83
CA HIS A 66 -19.96 -1.28 -24.12
C HIS A 66 -18.71 -1.10 -25.00
N THR A 67 -17.76 -0.31 -24.52
CA THR A 67 -16.46 -0.18 -25.17
C THR A 67 -15.55 -1.33 -24.76
N ASP A 68 -14.89 -1.95 -25.74
CA ASP A 68 -13.81 -2.89 -25.46
C ASP A 68 -12.67 -2.18 -24.71
N LYS A 69 -12.51 -2.53 -23.43
CA LYS A 69 -11.50 -1.94 -22.55
C LYS A 69 -10.07 -2.28 -22.99
N SER A 70 -9.86 -3.42 -23.63
CA SER A 70 -8.57 -3.87 -24.14
C SER A 70 -8.16 -3.01 -25.33
N VAL A 71 -9.04 -2.90 -26.33
CA VAL A 71 -8.81 -2.05 -27.51
C VAL A 71 -8.59 -0.60 -27.10
N ARG A 72 -9.43 -0.05 -26.21
CA ARG A 72 -9.26 1.31 -25.69
C ARG A 72 -7.89 1.52 -25.03
N ARG A 73 -7.42 0.56 -24.23
CA ARG A 73 -6.10 0.61 -23.58
C ARG A 73 -4.98 0.55 -24.61
N GLN A 74 -5.12 -0.28 -25.64
CA GLN A 74 -4.14 -0.40 -26.72
C GLN A 74 -4.01 0.91 -27.50
N GLU A 75 -5.13 1.51 -27.93
CA GLU A 75 -5.12 2.79 -28.65
C GLU A 75 -4.54 3.93 -27.80
N MET A 76 -4.90 3.99 -26.52
CA MET A 76 -4.28 4.94 -25.58
C MET A 76 -2.75 4.72 -25.50
N GLY A 77 -2.31 3.47 -25.43
CA GLY A 77 -0.89 3.12 -25.44
C GLY A 77 -0.17 3.58 -26.71
N LYS A 78 -0.82 3.49 -27.88
CA LYS A 78 -0.28 4.00 -29.15
C LYS A 78 -0.14 5.53 -29.11
N ILE A 79 -1.17 6.23 -28.65
CA ILE A 79 -1.16 7.71 -28.53
C ILE A 79 -0.04 8.18 -27.60
N VAL A 80 0.09 7.56 -26.42
CA VAL A 80 1.15 7.90 -25.46
C VAL A 80 2.55 7.65 -26.04
N LYS A 81 2.72 6.60 -26.86
CA LYS A 81 4.01 6.28 -27.49
C LYS A 81 4.35 7.19 -28.68
N SER A 82 3.36 7.63 -29.44
CA SER A 82 3.59 8.45 -30.65
C SER A 82 3.68 9.94 -30.35
N ASN A 83 3.07 10.42 -29.26
CA ASN A 83 3.06 11.82 -28.90
C ASN A 83 4.26 12.20 -28.02
N GLU A 84 5.19 12.98 -28.57
CA GLU A 84 6.42 13.39 -27.88
C GLU A 84 6.15 14.21 -26.61
N LYS A 85 5.16 15.12 -26.64
CA LYS A 85 4.79 15.93 -25.47
C LYS A 85 4.27 15.06 -24.33
N LEU A 86 3.46 14.04 -24.63
CA LEU A 86 3.01 13.11 -23.60
C LEU A 86 4.19 12.31 -23.04
N ARG A 87 5.10 11.83 -23.91
CA ARG A 87 6.29 11.11 -23.46
C ARG A 87 7.16 11.94 -22.54
N SER A 88 7.45 13.19 -22.88
CA SER A 88 8.26 14.07 -22.03
C SER A 88 7.60 14.31 -20.68
N MET A 89 6.28 14.57 -20.66
CA MET A 89 5.52 14.67 -19.40
C MET A 89 5.62 13.39 -18.57
N PHE A 90 5.51 12.19 -19.18
CA PHE A 90 5.67 10.94 -18.45
C PHE A 90 7.09 10.72 -17.91
N GLU A 91 8.13 11.12 -18.65
CA GLU A 91 9.51 11.04 -18.13
C GLU A 91 9.71 12.00 -16.95
N GLU A 92 9.13 13.20 -17.00
CA GLU A 92 9.15 14.15 -15.88
C GLU A 92 8.47 13.56 -14.63
N LEU A 93 7.33 12.89 -14.82
CA LEU A 93 6.62 12.17 -13.75
C LEU A 93 7.38 10.94 -13.23
N LYS A 94 8.53 10.56 -13.79
CA LYS A 94 9.38 9.49 -13.21
C LYS A 94 10.45 10.03 -12.27
N LEU A 95 10.64 11.35 -12.23
CA LEU A 95 11.66 11.98 -11.40
C LEU A 95 11.24 11.86 -9.93
N VAL A 96 12.18 11.41 -9.10
CA VAL A 96 12.03 11.34 -7.64
C VAL A 96 13.08 12.27 -7.05
N PRO A 97 12.72 13.17 -6.11
CA PRO A 97 13.68 14.05 -5.46
C PRO A 97 14.84 13.27 -4.83
N GLU A 98 16.06 13.74 -5.04
CA GLU A 98 17.21 13.17 -4.34
C GLU A 98 17.09 13.45 -2.83
N THR A 99 17.22 12.40 -2.03
CA THR A 99 17.14 12.49 -0.57
C THR A 99 18.29 11.73 0.07
N SER A 100 18.65 12.11 1.29
CA SER A 100 19.61 11.38 2.12
C SER A 100 19.08 11.18 3.53
N VAL A 101 19.59 10.16 4.19
CA VAL A 101 19.27 9.82 5.58
C VAL A 101 20.56 9.91 6.40
N SER A 102 20.49 10.44 7.63
CA SER A 102 21.66 10.67 8.48
C SER A 102 22.32 9.40 9.02
N THR A 103 21.63 8.26 8.98
CA THR A 103 22.16 6.95 9.42
C THR A 103 21.56 5.80 8.61
N ASN A 104 22.27 4.67 8.58
CA ASN A 104 21.80 3.39 8.05
C ASN A 104 21.62 2.32 9.15
N SER A 105 21.98 2.63 10.40
CA SER A 105 21.79 1.73 11.54
C SER A 105 21.41 2.51 12.81
N ILE A 106 20.60 1.86 13.65
CA ILE A 106 20.14 2.37 14.94
C ILE A 106 20.31 1.24 15.96
N LEU A 107 20.89 1.57 17.10
CA LEU A 107 20.97 0.71 18.27
C LEU A 107 20.14 1.35 19.38
N LEU A 108 19.13 0.63 19.87
CA LEU A 108 18.24 1.05 20.96
C LEU A 108 18.49 0.18 22.20
N GLN A 109 18.53 0.80 23.36
CA GLN A 109 18.36 0.13 24.65
C GLN A 109 16.92 0.33 25.13
N SER A 110 16.55 -0.27 26.26
CA SER A 110 15.21 -0.12 26.84
C SER A 110 14.90 1.36 27.12
N GLN A 111 13.73 1.81 26.67
CA GLN A 111 13.25 3.20 26.77
C GLN A 111 14.06 4.25 25.99
N ASP A 112 15.04 3.84 25.18
CA ASP A 112 15.81 4.78 24.35
C ASP A 112 14.96 5.38 23.23
N THR A 113 15.31 6.62 22.88
CA THR A 113 14.81 7.28 21.68
C THR A 113 16.00 7.68 20.81
N PHE A 114 16.02 7.23 19.57
CA PHE A 114 16.97 7.67 18.56
C PHE A 114 16.31 8.65 17.59
N ILE A 115 17.02 9.70 17.19
CA ILE A 115 16.52 10.67 16.20
C ILE A 115 17.42 10.64 14.97
N PHE A 116 16.85 10.32 13.81
CA PHE A 116 17.54 10.46 12.53
C PHE A 116 16.90 11.55 11.68
N THR A 117 17.63 12.04 10.68
CA THR A 117 17.18 13.11 9.79
C THR A 117 17.06 12.60 8.37
N ILE A 118 15.93 12.92 7.72
CA ILE A 118 15.75 12.76 6.26
C ILE A 118 15.89 14.15 5.65
N THR A 119 16.80 14.30 4.70
CA THR A 119 17.06 15.56 4.00
C THR A 119 16.65 15.45 2.54
N ASN A 120 15.82 16.38 2.08
CA ASN A 120 15.52 16.57 0.67
C ASN A 120 16.54 17.50 0.03
N LYS A 121 17.35 16.96 -0.88
CA LYS A 121 18.40 17.72 -1.58
C LYS A 121 17.89 18.40 -2.85
N SER A 122 16.62 18.19 -3.23
CA SER A 122 16.02 18.90 -4.34
C SER A 122 15.76 20.36 -3.97
N ASN A 123 16.19 21.29 -4.82
CA ASN A 123 15.98 22.72 -4.67
C ASN A 123 14.60 23.22 -5.15
N SER A 124 13.79 22.34 -5.74
CA SER A 124 12.55 22.74 -6.43
C SER A 124 11.36 21.82 -6.11
N SER A 125 11.61 20.53 -5.89
CA SER A 125 10.56 19.54 -5.71
C SER A 125 10.41 19.13 -4.24
N ARG A 126 9.15 18.94 -3.81
CA ARG A 126 8.84 18.37 -2.49
C ARG A 126 9.03 16.85 -2.54
N ALA A 127 9.54 16.28 -1.46
CA ALA A 127 9.64 14.85 -1.25
C ALA A 127 8.54 14.39 -0.29
N ILE A 128 7.85 13.31 -0.62
CA ILE A 128 6.91 12.62 0.26
C ILE A 128 7.63 11.36 0.75
N PHE A 129 7.60 11.09 2.05
CA PHE A 129 8.18 9.89 2.62
C PHE A 129 7.16 9.06 3.37
N ASN A 130 7.37 7.75 3.37
CA ASN A 130 6.63 6.78 4.19
C ASN A 130 7.59 5.70 4.70
N ILE A 131 7.52 5.38 5.99
CA ILE A 131 8.40 4.45 6.68
C ILE A 131 7.65 3.16 6.93
N LEU A 132 8.20 2.06 6.43
CA LEU A 132 7.63 0.71 6.53
C LEU A 132 8.62 -0.25 7.17
N CYS A 133 8.13 -1.32 7.78
CA CYS A 133 8.98 -2.43 8.23
C CYS A 133 9.03 -3.52 7.14
N LYS A 134 10.24 -3.97 6.75
CA LYS A 134 10.41 -5.07 5.79
C LYS A 134 10.23 -6.45 6.43
N GLY A 135 10.39 -6.55 7.76
CA GLY A 135 10.36 -7.79 8.52
C GLY A 135 11.13 -7.65 9.84
N GLN A 136 10.90 -8.59 10.77
CA GLN A 136 11.53 -8.66 12.08
C GLN A 136 12.25 -10.00 12.23
N THR A 137 13.47 -9.95 12.79
CA THR A 137 14.19 -11.10 13.30
C THR A 137 14.29 -10.99 14.82
N ILE A 138 14.09 -12.11 15.51
CA ILE A 138 14.24 -12.22 16.97
C ILE A 138 15.43 -13.13 17.22
N GLY A 139 16.45 -12.63 17.91
CA GLY A 139 17.60 -13.45 18.30
C GLY A 139 17.20 -14.38 19.44
N ARG A 140 17.24 -15.70 19.21
CA ARG A 140 17.23 -16.70 20.28
C ARG A 140 18.67 -16.96 20.69
N ASP A 141 18.94 -17.09 22.00
CA ASP A 141 20.29 -17.29 22.56
C ASP A 141 20.83 -18.73 22.30
N ASP A 142 20.01 -19.63 21.75
CA ASP A 142 20.28 -21.07 21.64
C ASP A 142 21.00 -21.54 20.36
N GLY A 143 21.57 -20.62 19.57
CA GLY A 143 22.35 -20.99 18.38
C GLY A 143 21.53 -21.52 17.19
N GLU A 144 20.21 -21.46 17.26
CA GLU A 144 19.31 -21.68 16.11
C GLU A 144 19.21 -20.43 15.23
N ASP A 145 19.05 -20.65 13.93
CA ASP A 145 18.91 -19.58 12.94
C ASP A 145 17.72 -18.65 13.30
N PRO A 146 17.89 -17.32 13.19
CA PRO A 146 16.86 -16.36 13.58
C PRO A 146 15.58 -16.57 12.77
N GLU A 147 14.50 -16.90 13.47
CA GLU A 147 13.20 -17.20 12.89
C GLU A 147 12.57 -15.91 12.34
N ASN A 148 12.57 -15.75 11.01
CA ASN A 148 12.05 -14.57 10.34
C ASN A 148 10.52 -14.60 10.31
N HIS A 149 9.91 -14.01 11.34
CA HIS A 149 8.47 -13.84 11.39
C HIS A 149 8.08 -12.67 10.48
N SER A 150 7.77 -12.99 9.23
CA SER A 150 7.10 -12.06 8.32
C SER A 150 5.68 -11.80 8.84
N ARG A 151 5.54 -10.84 9.77
CA ARG A 151 4.20 -10.31 10.08
C ARG A 151 3.69 -9.66 8.80
N GLY A 152 2.64 -10.27 8.25
CA GLY A 152 1.98 -9.83 7.04
C GLY A 152 1.62 -8.34 7.12
N THR A 153 2.00 -7.63 6.06
CA THR A 153 1.32 -6.43 5.55
C THR A 153 1.21 -5.23 6.51
N PHE A 154 2.20 -4.32 6.38
CA PHE A 154 2.11 -2.86 6.58
C PHE A 154 2.23 -2.26 8.00
N GLY A 155 2.56 -3.03 9.04
CA GLY A 155 2.74 -2.51 10.40
C GLY A 155 4.20 -2.43 10.86
N LEU A 156 4.51 -1.45 11.73
CA LEU A 156 5.70 -1.48 12.60
C LEU A 156 5.50 -2.55 13.70
N PRO A 157 6.56 -3.18 14.22
CA PRO A 157 6.42 -4.12 15.32
C PRO A 157 6.02 -3.40 16.61
N ARG A 158 5.29 -4.08 17.51
CA ARG A 158 4.70 -3.46 18.72
C ARG A 158 5.70 -2.81 19.68
N TRP A 159 6.95 -3.25 19.66
CA TRP A 159 8.01 -2.71 20.51
C TRP A 159 8.68 -1.46 19.92
N LEU A 160 8.31 -1.05 18.70
CA LEU A 160 8.98 0.02 17.97
C LEU A 160 7.99 1.09 17.52
N GLU A 161 8.11 2.27 18.13
CA GLU A 161 7.39 3.46 17.70
C GLU A 161 8.28 4.28 16.74
N VAL A 162 7.69 4.75 15.62
CA VAL A 162 8.37 5.67 14.68
C VAL A 162 7.48 6.88 14.43
N SER A 163 8.00 8.07 14.71
CA SER A 163 7.24 9.32 14.63
C SER A 163 8.07 10.48 14.07
N PRO A 164 7.64 11.13 12.97
CA PRO A 164 6.52 10.76 12.09
C PRO A 164 6.84 9.52 11.24
N GLY A 165 5.86 8.63 11.07
CA GLY A 165 5.99 7.47 10.16
C GLY A 165 5.84 7.83 8.67
N ALA A 166 5.21 8.96 8.35
CA ALA A 166 5.07 9.47 6.99
C ALA A 166 4.97 11.00 7.01
N GLY A 167 5.30 11.65 5.90
CA GLY A 167 5.20 13.10 5.81
C GLY A 167 5.71 13.67 4.49
N MET A 168 5.80 15.00 4.47
CA MET A 168 6.27 15.75 3.31
C MET A 168 7.41 16.70 3.73
N ILE A 169 8.47 16.71 2.93
CA ILE A 169 9.67 17.54 3.10
C ILE A 169 9.69 18.55 1.95
N LYS A 170 9.78 19.83 2.30
CA LYS A 170 9.91 20.91 1.30
C LYS A 170 11.23 20.78 0.54
N ALA A 171 11.36 21.52 -0.55
CA ALA A 171 12.63 21.66 -1.24
C ALA A 171 13.69 22.21 -0.27
N ASP A 172 14.89 21.64 -0.35
CA ASP A 172 16.08 22.00 0.45
C ASP A 172 15.82 22.04 1.97
N ALA A 173 14.97 21.14 2.44
CA ALA A 173 14.56 21.04 3.84
C ALA A 173 14.85 19.63 4.38
N SER A 174 14.78 19.51 5.70
CA SER A 174 14.94 18.25 6.40
C SER A 174 13.83 18.04 7.43
N VAL A 175 13.63 16.78 7.79
CA VAL A 175 12.69 16.38 8.86
C VAL A 175 13.40 15.41 9.79
N GLN A 176 13.16 15.58 11.08
CA GLN A 176 13.62 14.66 12.11
C GLN A 176 12.57 13.59 12.35
N VAL A 177 13.02 12.34 12.41
CA VAL A 177 12.21 11.17 12.71
C VAL A 177 12.74 10.53 13.98
N LYS A 178 11.84 10.35 14.95
CA LYS A 178 12.10 9.67 16.21
C LYS A 178 11.80 8.19 16.06
N VAL A 179 12.64 7.36 16.63
CA VAL A 179 12.50 5.92 16.73
C VAL A 179 12.65 5.56 18.20
N HIS A 180 11.60 5.02 18.80
CA HIS A 180 11.53 4.76 20.23
C HIS A 180 11.21 3.29 20.50
N HIS A 181 11.86 2.71 21.51
CA HIS A 181 11.52 1.39 22.02
C HIS A 181 10.38 1.52 23.04
N GLU A 182 9.22 0.92 22.74
CA GLU A 182 8.07 0.89 23.64
C GLU A 182 8.08 -0.40 24.46
N ASP A 183 8.13 -0.26 25.80
CA ASP A 183 8.07 -1.39 26.72
C ASP A 183 6.62 -1.86 26.86
N SER A 184 6.31 -3.08 26.43
CA SER A 184 4.98 -3.72 26.53
C SER A 184 4.45 -3.93 27.97
N ASN A 185 5.07 -3.33 28.99
CA ASN A 185 4.69 -3.48 30.40
C ASN A 185 3.70 -2.42 30.90
N SER A 186 3.00 -1.70 30.01
CA SER A 186 1.78 -0.98 30.38
C SER A 186 0.62 -1.98 30.47
N SER A 187 0.52 -2.61 31.65
CA SER A 187 -0.67 -3.26 32.21
C SER A 187 -1.99 -2.78 31.58
N GLU A 188 -2.63 -3.61 30.75
CA GLU A 188 -4.09 -3.86 30.72
C GLU A 188 -4.38 -5.27 30.18
N GLU A 189 -5.24 -6.00 30.90
CA GLU A 189 -5.85 -7.32 30.60
C GLU A 189 -4.96 -8.57 30.71
N SER A 190 -4.70 -8.96 31.97
CA SER A 190 -4.41 -10.33 32.36
C SER A 190 -5.60 -11.25 32.10
N PHE A 191 -5.48 -12.17 31.15
CA PHE A 191 -6.21 -13.43 31.14
C PHE A 191 -5.24 -14.60 30.94
N ASP A 192 -5.43 -15.65 31.75
CA ASP A 192 -4.61 -16.85 31.96
C ASP A 192 -3.81 -17.38 30.74
N VAL A 193 -2.57 -16.93 30.59
CA VAL A 193 -1.55 -17.60 29.76
C VAL A 193 -0.30 -17.81 30.62
N PRO A 194 0.33 -19.00 30.61
CA PRO A 194 1.47 -19.32 31.48
C PRO A 194 2.63 -18.33 31.30
N GLN A 195 3.07 -17.75 32.44
CA GLN A 195 4.01 -16.63 32.57
C GLN A 195 5.40 -16.84 31.94
N GLN A 196 5.76 -18.06 31.57
CA GLN A 196 7.11 -18.40 31.13
C GLN A 196 7.41 -17.98 29.68
N ASN A 197 6.39 -17.93 28.81
CA ASN A 197 6.57 -17.52 27.40
C ASN A 197 6.58 -16.00 27.21
N VAL A 198 5.90 -15.24 28.07
CA VAL A 198 5.82 -13.76 27.99
C VAL A 198 7.13 -13.11 28.43
N LEU A 199 7.82 -13.69 29.42
CA LEU A 199 9.11 -13.18 29.90
C LEU A 199 10.21 -13.32 28.83
N CYS A 200 10.20 -14.41 28.05
CA CYS A 200 11.22 -14.69 27.02
C CYS A 200 11.18 -13.69 25.83
N GLU A 201 10.01 -13.23 25.41
CA GLU A 201 9.91 -12.22 24.34
C GLU A 201 10.32 -10.80 24.79
N ALA A 202 10.31 -10.53 26.10
CA ALA A 202 10.70 -9.24 26.65
C ALA A 202 12.21 -9.07 26.79
N THR A 203 12.96 -10.18 26.92
CA THR A 203 14.41 -10.17 27.23
C THR A 203 15.31 -10.51 26.03
N CYS A 204 14.75 -10.68 24.83
CA CYS A 204 15.50 -11.03 23.63
C CYS A 204 15.95 -9.81 22.83
N ASP A 205 17.12 -9.94 22.17
CA ASP A 205 17.59 -8.97 21.20
C ASP A 205 16.69 -9.04 19.95
N LYS A 206 16.23 -7.87 19.48
CA LYS A 206 15.29 -7.76 18.36
C LYS A 206 15.93 -6.94 17.26
N GLU A 207 15.76 -7.36 16.01
CA GLU A 207 16.26 -6.62 14.86
C GLU A 207 15.16 -6.46 13.80
N VAL A 208 15.03 -5.25 13.27
CA VAL A 208 14.13 -4.95 12.15
C VAL A 208 14.84 -4.12 11.11
N THR A 209 14.35 -4.19 9.87
CA THR A 209 14.78 -3.29 8.80
C THR A 209 13.65 -2.33 8.44
N LEU A 210 13.86 -1.04 8.71
CA LEU A 210 12.99 0.04 8.27
C LEU A 210 13.33 0.43 6.82
N ILE A 211 12.30 0.56 5.99
CA ILE A 211 12.38 1.03 4.61
C ILE A 211 11.70 2.39 4.54
N ILE A 212 12.46 3.40 4.17
CA ILE A 212 11.98 4.77 3.98
C ILE A 212 11.74 4.95 2.49
N ASN A 213 10.49 4.84 2.08
CA ASN A 213 10.06 5.07 0.70
C ASN A 213 9.91 6.56 0.44
N ILE A 214 10.50 7.03 -0.66
CA ILE A 214 10.54 8.42 -1.09
C ILE A 214 9.87 8.53 -2.46
N GLN A 215 8.94 9.47 -2.58
CA GLN A 215 8.21 9.76 -3.80
C GLN A 215 8.15 11.27 -4.04
N GLY A 216 8.23 11.71 -5.30
CA GLY A 216 7.91 13.11 -5.65
C GLY A 216 6.40 13.36 -5.63
N SER A 217 5.95 14.61 -5.49
CA SER A 217 4.51 14.94 -5.39
C SER A 217 3.65 14.40 -6.53
N CYS A 218 4.19 14.34 -7.74
CA CYS A 218 3.51 13.78 -8.92
C CYS A 218 4.26 12.56 -9.47
N SER A 219 5.22 12.01 -8.73
CA SER A 219 6.07 10.96 -9.26
C SER A 219 5.35 9.62 -9.31
N THR A 220 5.53 8.88 -10.39
CA THR A 220 5.08 7.50 -10.59
C THR A 220 6.10 6.48 -10.10
N ARG A 221 7.29 6.94 -9.69
CA ARG A 221 8.37 6.11 -9.15
C ARG A 221 8.62 6.44 -7.69
N THR A 222 9.21 5.46 -7.02
CA THR A 222 9.61 5.55 -5.62
C THR A 222 11.08 5.12 -5.53
N THR A 223 11.86 5.81 -4.69
CA THR A 223 13.18 5.35 -4.26
C THR A 223 13.13 5.02 -2.77
N SER A 224 14.07 4.23 -2.26
CA SER A 224 14.02 3.79 -0.86
C SER A 224 15.38 3.84 -0.18
N HIS A 225 15.38 4.26 1.08
CA HIS A 225 16.51 4.08 2.00
C HIS A 225 16.20 2.93 2.96
N SER A 226 17.25 2.30 3.50
CA SER A 226 17.12 1.18 4.43
C SER A 226 17.89 1.49 5.72
N ILE A 227 17.24 1.34 6.87
CA ILE A 227 17.86 1.47 8.19
C ILE A 227 17.67 0.17 8.96
N LYS A 228 18.76 -0.39 9.48
CA LYS A 228 18.69 -1.51 10.43
C LYS A 228 18.50 -1.00 11.84
N VAL A 229 17.50 -1.47 12.55
CA VAL A 229 17.24 -1.11 13.95
C VAL A 229 17.40 -2.35 14.80
N ARG A 230 18.28 -2.28 15.78
CA ARG A 230 18.52 -3.36 16.74
C ARG A 230 18.21 -2.87 18.14
N HIS A 231 17.41 -3.63 18.88
CA HIS A 231 17.24 -3.47 20.31
C HIS A 231 18.12 -4.48 21.03
N CYS A 232 18.95 -3.99 21.96
CA CYS A 232 19.79 -4.83 22.82
C CYS A 232 19.31 -4.71 24.27
N PHE A 233 18.88 -5.82 24.87
CA PHE A 233 18.42 -5.85 26.26
C PHE A 233 19.57 -5.66 27.27
N SER A 234 20.81 -6.01 26.88
CA SER A 234 22.00 -5.87 27.73
C SER A 234 22.90 -4.70 27.32
N ALA A 235 23.10 -3.75 28.24
CA ALA A 235 24.02 -2.61 28.06
C ALA A 235 25.49 -3.05 27.82
N ALA A 236 25.92 -4.19 28.40
CA ALA A 236 27.26 -4.73 28.18
C ALA A 236 27.46 -5.28 26.75
N LYS A 237 26.43 -5.93 26.19
CA LYS A 237 26.45 -6.43 24.79
C LYS A 237 26.39 -5.25 23.79
N SER A 238 25.63 -4.19 24.10
CA SER A 238 25.51 -2.96 23.31
C SER A 238 26.86 -2.28 23.02
N LEU A 239 27.72 -2.16 24.03
CA LEU A 239 29.06 -1.56 23.88
C LEU A 239 29.95 -2.35 22.90
N SER A 240 29.97 -3.68 22.95
CA SER A 240 30.77 -4.48 22.01
C SER A 240 30.32 -4.32 20.54
N LEU A 241 29.03 -4.08 20.32
CA LEU A 241 28.41 -3.98 19.00
C LEU A 241 28.65 -2.60 18.37
N ALA A 242 28.60 -1.54 19.17
CA ALA A 242 28.86 -0.17 18.73
C ALA A 242 30.32 0.05 18.25
N TYR A 243 31.28 -0.73 18.78
CA TYR A 243 32.69 -0.68 18.36
C TYR A 243 33.01 -1.60 17.16
N SER A 244 32.07 -2.41 16.69
CA SER A 244 32.26 -3.21 15.46
C SER A 244 32.10 -2.31 14.22
N LYS A 245 33.21 -2.09 13.48
CA LYS A 245 33.21 -1.26 12.27
C LYS A 245 32.25 -1.82 11.21
N PRO A 246 31.59 -0.98 10.39
CA PRO A 246 30.77 -1.45 9.29
C PRO A 246 31.64 -2.17 8.25
N THR A 247 31.41 -3.46 8.08
CA THR A 247 32.01 -4.25 6.98
C THR A 247 31.37 -3.78 5.67
N ASN A 248 32.13 -3.05 4.86
CA ASN A 248 31.76 -2.76 3.48
C ASN A 248 31.65 -4.07 2.69
N GLN A 249 30.44 -4.61 2.53
CA GLN A 249 30.19 -5.59 1.49
C GLN A 249 30.12 -4.85 0.15
N LYS A 250 31.24 -4.89 -0.58
CA LYS A 250 31.28 -4.63 -2.02
C LYS A 250 30.28 -5.58 -2.70
N GLN A 251 29.23 -5.02 -3.29
CA GLN A 251 28.51 -5.70 -4.37
C GLN A 251 29.35 -5.58 -5.65
N GLU A 252 30.15 -6.61 -5.91
CA GLU A 252 30.70 -6.87 -7.24
C GLU A 252 30.04 -8.16 -7.77
N GLY A 253 29.54 -8.11 -9.01
CA GLY A 253 29.49 -9.32 -9.84
C GLY A 253 28.15 -9.76 -10.44
N SER A 254 27.70 -9.03 -11.47
CA SER A 254 27.42 -9.57 -12.81
C SER A 254 26.41 -10.73 -12.98
N THR A 255 25.21 -10.38 -13.44
CA THR A 255 24.26 -11.30 -14.07
C THR A 255 24.81 -11.74 -15.44
N ARG A 256 25.46 -12.91 -15.50
CA ARG A 256 25.74 -13.59 -16.77
C ARG A 256 24.48 -14.32 -17.24
N TYR A 257 24.01 -13.90 -18.42
CA TYR A 257 23.17 -14.68 -19.32
C TYR A 257 23.67 -16.13 -19.44
N GLN A 258 22.79 -17.12 -19.26
CA GLN A 258 22.97 -18.46 -19.79
C GLN A 258 22.02 -18.67 -20.98
N PRO A 259 22.53 -19.12 -22.15
CA PRO A 259 21.68 -19.60 -23.23
C PRO A 259 21.28 -21.06 -22.99
N GLU A 260 20.03 -21.39 -23.29
CA GLU A 260 19.53 -22.76 -23.30
C GLU A 260 20.22 -23.57 -24.41
N THR A 261 20.90 -24.65 -24.01
CA THR A 261 21.37 -25.70 -24.92
C THR A 261 20.55 -26.97 -24.71
N TYR A 262 19.90 -27.37 -25.79
CA TYR A 262 19.19 -28.63 -26.03
C TYR A 262 19.96 -29.89 -25.58
N ARG A 263 19.24 -30.78 -24.89
CA ARG A 263 19.39 -32.26 -24.90
C ARG A 263 17.96 -32.80 -24.99
N GLY A 264 17.58 -33.80 -25.77
CA GLY A 264 18.24 -34.74 -26.65
C GLY A 264 17.18 -35.78 -27.01
N GLY A 265 17.20 -36.32 -28.22
CA GLY A 265 16.24 -37.33 -28.67
C GLY A 265 16.84 -38.18 -29.76
N SER A 266 17.53 -39.24 -29.34
CA SER A 266 18.03 -40.31 -30.21
C SER A 266 16.98 -41.41 -30.30
N THR A 267 16.53 -41.74 -31.51
CA THR A 267 16.08 -43.08 -31.87
C THR A 267 16.39 -43.36 -33.34
N ARG A 268 17.27 -44.34 -33.58
CA ARG A 268 17.46 -45.04 -34.85
C ARG A 268 16.36 -46.08 -35.05
N ARG A 269 15.89 -46.25 -36.29
CA ARG A 269 15.84 -47.51 -37.09
C ARG A 269 14.68 -47.47 -38.10
N GLY A 270 14.93 -47.97 -39.30
CA GLY A 270 13.93 -48.29 -40.32
C GLY A 270 14.13 -47.47 -41.58
#